data_AF-A0A0R1EBI7-F1
#
_entry.id   AF-A0A0R1EBI7-F1
#
_cell.length_a   1.000
_cell.length_b   1.000
_cell.length_c   1.000
_cell.angle_alpha   90.00
_cell.angle_beta   90.00
_cell.angle_gamma   90.00
#
_symmetry.space_group_name_H-M   'P 1'
#
loop_
_entity.id
_entity.type
_entity.pdbx_description
1 polymer ?
#
loop_
_entity_poly.entity_id
_entity_poly.type
_entity_poly.pdbx_seq_one_letter_code
_entity_poly.pdbx_strand_id
1 'polypeptide(L)'
;MSSMDCATFPMHPKMDEQLARAFAANEEEEEKHIQKVQNAFLYYGPYACQRLKRSMDYLNSLSGEDQIMLARYRGHLECVRTCIDRNQAVIREILRERVLYPAEEATGDPSADRWEFEEPPPNVRHGDMDQAQSTLKLIARDWSTEGALEREQSYKPIIDSIVEYYKPSDFELKEIKILVPGAGLGRLTYELACLGYSCEGNEFSYFMLIASNFVLNLCDYENKYVLYPWVHQYVNNLRREDQVAAVRFPDVCPLKNPPKGHFEIAAGDFLEVYKTPNAYNCVATCFFIDCANNVIDFIRTIYKILVPGGIWVNLGPLLYHYSDVSGQNSIEPTFEDLCIIMESVGFVIETSRTGIRTKYAQNPSSMKQSEYQSLFWVCRKPDTFEEQRGKRKASREPHDLIVREDSEEEEEQQPERNEMEQKQQLKPLANGDTEMKAQPT
;
A
#
# COMPACT_ATOMS: atom_id res chain seq x y z
N MET A 1 -1.84 50.19 -33.77
CA MET A 1 -1.53 49.31 -32.63
C MET A 1 -2.82 49.15 -31.86
N SER A 2 -3.39 47.96 -31.98
CA SER A 2 -4.76 47.59 -31.61
C SER A 2 -4.79 47.09 -30.16
N SER A 3 -5.74 47.59 -29.37
CA SER A 3 -6.23 46.95 -28.15
C SER A 3 -7.66 46.45 -28.39
N MET A 4 -7.81 45.14 -28.46
CA MET A 4 -9.03 44.32 -28.38
C MET A 4 -8.54 42.98 -27.83
N ASP A 5 -9.21 42.19 -27.01
CA ASP A 5 -10.46 42.22 -26.26
C ASP A 5 -10.32 41.04 -25.29
N CYS A 6 -10.84 41.13 -24.08
CA CYS A 6 -11.42 39.95 -23.44
C CYS A 6 -12.47 40.39 -22.43
N ALA A 7 -13.72 40.25 -22.82
CA ALA A 7 -14.89 40.49 -21.99
C ALA A 7 -14.88 39.52 -20.79
N THR A 8 -14.65 40.06 -19.60
CA THR A 8 -15.02 39.43 -18.33
C THR A 8 -16.53 39.33 -18.25
N PHE A 9 -17.07 38.12 -18.27
CA PHE A 9 -18.45 37.89 -17.83
C PHE A 9 -18.62 38.38 -16.38
N PRO A 10 -19.74 39.06 -16.04
CA PRO A 10 -19.98 39.48 -14.67
C PRO A 10 -20.25 38.23 -13.81
N MET A 11 -19.26 37.84 -13.01
CA MET A 11 -19.37 36.77 -12.01
C MET A 11 -20.20 37.26 -10.82
N HIS A 12 -21.21 36.48 -10.42
CA HIS A 12 -22.19 36.86 -9.41
C HIS A 12 -21.62 36.68 -7.97
N PRO A 13 -21.61 37.71 -7.10
CA PRO A 13 -20.92 37.70 -5.79
C PRO A 13 -21.55 36.80 -4.71
N LYS A 14 -22.59 36.02 -5.02
CA LYS A 14 -23.26 35.13 -4.04
C LYS A 14 -22.74 33.69 -4.08
N MET A 15 -21.99 33.33 -5.12
CA MET A 15 -21.45 31.98 -5.30
C MET A 15 -20.17 31.74 -4.47
N ASP A 16 -19.51 32.82 -4.04
CA ASP A 16 -18.28 32.81 -3.24
C ASP A 16 -18.58 32.53 -1.75
N GLU A 17 -19.61 33.14 -1.15
CA GLU A 17 -19.97 32.88 0.25
C GLU A 17 -20.45 31.45 0.50
N GLN A 18 -21.20 30.86 -0.43
CA GLN A 18 -21.72 29.48 -0.26
C GLN A 18 -20.61 28.44 -0.42
N LEU A 19 -19.71 28.65 -1.39
CA LEU A 19 -18.57 27.76 -1.60
C LEU A 19 -17.55 27.91 -0.46
N ALA A 20 -17.25 29.14 -0.03
CA ALA A 20 -16.40 29.40 1.14
C ALA A 20 -17.00 28.85 2.45
N ARG A 21 -18.32 28.95 2.64
CA ARG A 21 -19.01 28.30 3.77
C ARG A 21 -18.97 26.78 3.69
N ALA A 22 -19.10 26.20 2.49
CA ALA A 22 -18.99 24.76 2.30
C ALA A 22 -17.56 24.26 2.55
N PHE A 23 -16.54 25.00 2.08
CA PHE A 23 -15.14 24.73 2.38
C PHE A 23 -14.85 24.84 3.89
N ALA A 24 -15.27 25.94 4.54
CA ALA A 24 -15.08 26.12 5.98
C ALA A 24 -15.85 25.09 6.81
N ALA A 25 -17.06 24.70 6.40
CA ALA A 25 -17.82 23.64 7.05
C ALA A 25 -17.14 22.27 6.89
N ASN A 26 -16.55 22.00 5.71
CA ASN A 26 -15.80 20.78 5.46
C ASN A 26 -14.51 20.73 6.29
N GLU A 27 -13.80 21.86 6.42
CA GLU A 27 -12.65 21.99 7.32
C GLU A 27 -13.04 21.77 8.80
N GLU A 28 -14.16 22.34 9.25
CA GLU A 28 -14.64 22.15 10.63
C GLU A 28 -15.08 20.69 10.88
N GLU A 29 -15.71 20.04 9.91
CA GLU A 29 -16.08 18.62 9.98
C GLU A 29 -14.85 17.71 10.00
N GLU A 30 -13.84 18.03 9.19
CA GLU A 30 -12.55 17.34 9.15
C GLU A 30 -11.77 17.49 10.48
N GLU A 31 -11.69 18.69 11.03
CA GLU A 31 -11.07 18.95 12.33
C GLU A 31 -11.78 18.17 13.45
N LYS A 32 -13.12 18.17 13.48
CA LYS A 32 -13.90 17.35 14.42
C LYS A 32 -13.61 15.87 14.27
N HIS A 33 -13.45 15.39 13.03
CA HIS A 33 -13.12 14.00 12.77
C HIS A 33 -11.72 13.65 13.29
N ILE A 34 -10.72 14.48 13.02
CA ILE A 34 -9.35 14.30 13.53
C ILE A 34 -9.35 14.29 15.05
N GLN A 35 -10.04 15.24 15.70
CA GLN A 35 -10.13 15.28 17.15
C GLN A 35 -10.80 14.03 17.72
N LYS A 36 -11.83 13.50 17.06
CA LYS A 36 -12.46 12.22 17.44
C LYS A 36 -11.46 11.06 17.39
N VAL A 37 -10.65 10.99 16.34
CA VAL A 37 -9.61 9.95 16.18
C VAL A 37 -8.52 10.07 17.24
N GLN A 38 -8.04 11.28 17.51
CA GLN A 38 -7.09 11.54 18.60
C GLN A 38 -7.67 11.12 19.96
N ASN A 39 -8.93 11.48 20.24
CA ASN A 39 -9.61 11.08 21.47
C ASN A 39 -9.77 9.55 21.58
N ALA A 40 -10.04 8.85 20.46
CA ALA A 40 -10.09 7.40 20.44
C ALA A 40 -8.73 6.77 20.80
N PHE A 41 -7.63 7.30 20.25
CA PHE A 41 -6.27 6.89 20.62
C PHE A 41 -5.97 7.15 22.10
N LEU A 42 -6.34 8.31 22.64
CA LEU A 42 -6.13 8.66 24.04
C LEU A 42 -6.98 7.82 25.01
N TYR A 43 -8.14 7.34 24.56
CA TYR A 43 -9.04 6.46 25.32
C TYR A 43 -8.74 4.96 25.20
N TYR A 44 -7.72 4.57 24.42
CA TYR A 44 -7.36 3.17 24.16
C TYR A 44 -7.16 2.33 25.44
N GLY A 45 -6.32 2.80 26.36
CA GLY A 45 -5.95 2.11 27.59
C GLY A 45 -7.14 1.81 28.50
N PRO A 46 -7.93 2.84 28.87
CA PRO A 46 -9.17 2.68 29.63
C PRO A 46 -10.13 1.69 28.99
N TYR A 47 -10.40 1.87 27.70
CA TYR A 47 -11.29 1.00 26.94
C TYR A 47 -10.83 -0.46 26.95
N ALA A 48 -9.55 -0.71 26.65
CA ALA A 48 -8.98 -2.06 26.62
C ALA A 48 -9.02 -2.72 28.02
N CYS A 49 -8.84 -1.94 29.08
CA CYS A 49 -8.92 -2.40 30.46
C CYS A 49 -10.34 -2.75 30.92
N GLN A 50 -11.41 -2.23 30.29
CA GLN A 50 -12.78 -2.66 30.61
C GLN A 50 -12.99 -4.15 30.37
N ARG A 51 -12.39 -4.70 29.29
CA ARG A 51 -12.44 -6.14 29.00
C ARG A 51 -11.67 -6.97 30.03
N LEU A 52 -10.53 -6.47 30.51
CA LEU A 52 -9.74 -7.10 31.58
C LEU A 52 -10.48 -7.08 32.91
N LYS A 53 -11.08 -5.95 33.28
CA LYS A 53 -11.89 -5.81 34.49
C LYS A 53 -12.99 -6.87 34.53
N ARG A 54 -13.75 -7.03 33.44
CA ARG A 54 -14.76 -8.09 33.32
C ARG A 54 -14.19 -9.50 33.54
N SER A 55 -13.02 -9.81 32.98
CA SER A 55 -12.35 -11.10 33.22
C SER A 55 -11.96 -11.28 34.69
N MET A 56 -11.42 -10.24 35.32
CA MET A 56 -10.96 -10.27 36.70
C MET A 56 -12.13 -10.39 37.68
N ASP A 57 -13.21 -9.64 37.45
CA ASP A 57 -14.45 -9.69 38.24
C ASP A 57 -15.07 -11.09 38.18
N TYR A 58 -15.14 -11.68 36.99
CA TYR A 58 -15.62 -13.06 36.85
C TYR A 58 -14.71 -14.05 37.58
N LEU A 59 -13.39 -13.94 37.42
CA LEU A 59 -12.44 -14.78 38.13
C LEU A 59 -12.56 -14.66 39.66
N ASN A 60 -12.81 -13.46 40.18
CA ASN A 60 -13.05 -13.20 41.61
C ASN A 60 -14.37 -13.80 42.11
N SER A 61 -15.35 -14.01 41.22
CA SER A 61 -16.64 -14.64 41.55
C SER A 61 -16.59 -16.17 41.61
N LEU A 62 -15.49 -16.79 41.17
CA LEU A 62 -15.31 -18.24 41.19
C LEU A 62 -15.03 -18.76 42.60
N SER A 63 -15.15 -20.09 42.78
CA SER A 63 -14.81 -20.75 44.04
C SER A 63 -13.34 -20.52 44.44
N GLY A 64 -13.02 -20.63 45.73
CA GLY A 64 -11.63 -20.48 46.20
C GLY A 64 -10.68 -21.49 45.56
N GLU A 65 -11.13 -22.71 45.32
CA GLU A 65 -10.36 -23.77 44.66
C GLU A 65 -10.06 -23.42 43.19
N ASP A 66 -11.06 -22.94 42.44
CA ASP A 66 -10.89 -22.51 41.05
C ASP A 66 -9.95 -21.31 40.94
N GLN A 67 -10.06 -20.35 41.87
CA GLN A 67 -9.16 -19.20 41.93
C GLN A 67 -7.70 -19.62 42.16
N ILE A 68 -7.46 -20.63 43.00
CA ILE A 68 -6.13 -21.21 43.21
C ILE A 68 -5.61 -21.87 41.93
N MET A 69 -6.44 -22.67 41.25
CA MET A 69 -6.07 -23.29 39.97
C MET A 69 -5.75 -22.25 38.89
N LEU A 70 -6.42 -21.11 38.90
CA LEU A 70 -6.24 -20.01 37.96
C LEU A 70 -5.24 -18.93 38.42
N ALA A 71 -4.47 -19.15 39.50
CA ALA A 71 -3.53 -18.14 40.03
C ALA A 71 -2.53 -17.64 38.98
N ARG A 72 -2.01 -18.54 38.12
CA ARG A 72 -1.12 -18.16 37.01
C ARG A 72 -1.83 -17.37 35.91
N TYR A 73 -3.11 -17.65 35.68
CA TYR A 73 -3.92 -16.89 34.74
C TYR A 73 -4.27 -15.51 35.29
N ARG A 74 -4.54 -15.37 36.59
CA ARG A 74 -4.65 -14.07 37.26
C ARG A 74 -3.40 -13.23 37.06
N GLY A 75 -2.22 -13.81 37.32
CA GLY A 75 -0.93 -13.12 37.07
C GLY A 75 -0.75 -12.71 35.60
N HIS A 76 -1.24 -13.52 34.65
CA HIS A 76 -1.23 -13.17 33.23
C HIS A 76 -2.10 -11.96 32.90
N LEU A 77 -3.28 -11.82 33.51
CA LEU A 77 -4.14 -10.66 33.28
C LEU A 77 -3.44 -9.35 33.70
N GLU A 78 -2.60 -9.38 34.74
CA GLU A 78 -1.76 -8.23 35.12
C GLU A 78 -0.64 -7.95 34.09
N CYS A 79 -0.06 -9.00 33.50
CA CYS A 79 0.86 -8.84 32.36
C CYS A 79 0.16 -8.19 31.17
N VAL A 80 -1.07 -8.62 30.84
CA VAL A 80 -1.86 -8.03 29.75
C VAL A 80 -2.14 -6.55 30.04
N ARG A 81 -2.51 -6.20 31.28
CA ARG A 81 -2.67 -4.80 31.70
C ARG A 81 -1.40 -3.97 31.47
N THR A 82 -0.26 -4.48 31.92
CA THR A 82 1.05 -3.81 31.71
C THR A 82 1.34 -3.59 30.22
N CYS A 83 0.97 -4.55 29.37
CA CYS A 83 1.15 -4.42 27.92
C CYS A 83 0.21 -3.39 27.30
N ILE A 84 -1.03 -3.29 27.80
CA ILE A 84 -1.97 -2.22 27.41
C ILE A 84 -1.40 -0.86 27.79
N ASP A 85 -0.85 -0.70 29.00
CA ASP A 85 -0.25 0.56 29.45
C ASP A 85 0.96 0.94 28.59
N ARG A 86 1.79 -0.03 28.19
CA ARG A 86 2.88 0.19 27.24
C ARG A 86 2.40 0.60 25.85
N ASN A 87 1.34 -0.02 25.34
CA ASN A 87 0.73 0.41 24.07
C ASN A 87 0.20 1.85 24.18
N GLN A 88 -0.44 2.23 25.29
CA GLN A 88 -0.91 3.60 25.51
C GLN A 88 0.26 4.60 25.53
N ALA A 89 1.40 4.23 26.11
CA ALA A 89 2.60 5.07 26.07
C ALA A 89 3.11 5.29 24.63
N VAL A 90 3.13 4.26 23.79
CA VAL A 90 3.46 4.40 22.37
C VAL A 90 2.43 5.26 21.63
N ILE A 91 1.14 5.10 21.93
CA ILE A 91 0.09 5.95 21.33
C ILE A 91 0.29 7.42 21.68
N ARG A 92 0.71 7.74 22.92
CA ARG A 92 1.06 9.13 23.28
C ARG A 92 2.24 9.66 22.47
N GLU A 93 3.23 8.81 22.16
CA GLU A 93 4.32 9.17 21.25
C GLU A 93 3.84 9.40 19.81
N ILE A 94 2.92 8.56 19.31
CA ILE A 94 2.27 8.74 18.00
C ILE A 94 1.58 10.11 17.91
N LEU A 95 1.00 10.58 19.02
CA LEU A 95 0.31 11.87 19.12
C LEU A 95 1.22 13.04 19.53
N ARG A 96 2.51 12.81 19.80
CA ARG A 96 3.41 13.77 20.48
C ARG A 96 3.51 15.11 19.79
N GLU A 97 3.52 15.13 18.46
CA GLU A 97 3.69 16.36 17.69
C GLU A 97 2.38 16.88 17.08
N ARG A 98 1.22 16.31 17.47
CA ARG A 98 -0.16 16.69 17.05
C ARG A 98 -0.21 17.31 15.63
N VAL A 99 0.39 16.61 14.66
CA VAL A 99 0.80 17.16 13.35
C VAL A 99 -0.37 17.68 12.51
N LEU A 100 -1.61 17.27 12.80
CA LEU A 100 -2.77 17.66 12.02
C LEU A 100 -3.50 18.88 12.61
N TYR A 101 -3.58 19.04 13.94
CA TYR A 101 -4.12 20.25 14.60
C TYR A 101 -3.58 20.34 16.04
N PRO A 102 -2.86 21.41 16.43
CA PRO A 102 -2.47 21.63 17.81
C PRO A 102 -3.70 22.08 18.62
N ALA A 103 -4.11 21.30 19.61
CA ALA A 103 -5.08 21.75 20.60
C ALA A 103 -4.50 22.92 21.42
N GLU A 104 -5.34 23.89 21.79
CA GLU A 104 -4.97 24.91 22.78
C GLU A 104 -4.46 24.22 24.06
N GLU A 105 -3.30 24.68 24.52
CA GLU A 105 -2.50 24.22 25.68
C GLU A 105 -3.10 23.06 26.49
N ALA A 106 -2.55 21.86 26.31
CA ALA A 106 -2.72 20.78 27.29
C ALA A 106 -2.13 21.25 28.62
N THR A 107 -2.98 21.71 29.53
CA THR A 107 -2.64 22.18 30.89
C THR A 107 -2.25 21.04 31.85
N GLY A 108 -1.97 19.84 31.32
CA GLY A 108 -1.66 18.65 32.09
C GLY A 108 -0.16 18.37 32.19
N ASP A 109 0.30 18.07 33.40
CA ASP A 109 1.65 17.58 33.67
C ASP A 109 1.93 16.27 32.90
N PRO A 110 2.88 16.25 31.95
CA PRO A 110 3.23 15.05 31.17
C PRO A 110 3.85 13.93 32.01
N SER A 111 4.15 14.18 33.29
CA SER A 111 4.64 13.17 34.25
C SER A 111 3.54 12.41 35.00
N ALA A 112 2.27 12.78 34.84
CA ALA A 112 1.17 12.05 35.46
C ALA A 112 0.92 10.73 34.73
N ASP A 113 1.22 9.61 35.39
CA ASP A 113 1.01 8.22 34.92
C ASP A 113 -0.49 7.83 34.88
N ARG A 114 -1.36 8.78 34.50
CA ARG A 114 -2.82 8.64 34.44
C ARG A 114 -3.30 8.69 33.01
N TRP A 115 -4.35 7.95 32.71
CA TRP A 115 -5.04 8.05 31.44
C TRP A 115 -5.73 9.41 31.32
N GLU A 116 -5.72 9.98 30.13
CA GLU A 116 -6.34 11.29 29.88
C GLU A 116 -7.86 11.25 30.02
N PHE A 117 -8.46 10.08 29.75
CA PHE A 117 -9.88 9.82 29.88
C PHE A 117 -10.11 8.57 30.74
N GLU A 118 -11.03 8.60 31.69
CA GLU A 118 -11.51 7.39 32.40
C GLU A 118 -12.79 6.82 31.77
N GLU A 119 -13.59 7.69 31.15
CA GLU A 119 -14.87 7.39 30.49
C GLU A 119 -14.79 7.70 28.99
N PRO A 120 -15.67 7.12 28.15
CA PRO A 120 -15.66 7.36 26.71
C PRO A 120 -15.80 8.86 26.38
N PRO A 121 -14.87 9.45 25.61
CA PRO A 121 -15.00 10.82 25.16
C PRO A 121 -16.25 11.01 24.29
N PRO A 122 -16.79 12.24 24.20
CA PRO A 122 -17.87 12.54 23.28
C PRO A 122 -17.53 12.08 21.85
N ASN A 123 -18.53 11.55 21.15
CA ASN A 123 -18.43 11.10 19.76
C ASN A 123 -17.51 9.90 19.46
N VAL A 124 -16.71 9.42 20.41
CA VAL A 124 -15.98 8.15 20.28
C VAL A 124 -16.95 6.99 20.46
N ARG A 125 -16.87 5.98 19.57
CA ARG A 125 -17.73 4.79 19.54
C ARG A 125 -16.88 3.52 19.60
N HIS A 126 -17.55 2.38 19.82
CA HIS A 126 -16.89 1.07 19.84
C HIS A 126 -16.07 0.79 18.57
N GLY A 127 -16.63 1.10 17.39
CA GLY A 127 -15.95 0.93 16.11
C GLY A 127 -14.68 1.78 15.96
N ASP A 128 -14.63 2.97 16.56
CA ASP A 128 -13.40 3.80 16.57
C ASP A 128 -12.30 3.11 17.40
N MET A 129 -12.66 2.38 18.45
CA MET A 129 -11.70 1.64 19.26
C MET A 129 -11.19 0.38 18.55
N ASP A 130 -12.03 -0.28 17.77
CA ASP A 130 -11.61 -1.40 16.92
C ASP A 130 -10.61 -0.94 15.86
N GLN A 131 -10.80 0.28 15.30
CA GLN A 131 -9.83 0.92 14.41
C GLN A 131 -8.52 1.22 15.13
N ALA A 132 -8.55 1.86 16.32
CA ALA A 132 -7.35 2.14 17.10
C ALA A 132 -6.53 0.86 17.42
N GLN A 133 -7.21 -0.23 17.81
CA GLN A 133 -6.57 -1.53 18.05
C GLN A 133 -6.00 -2.15 16.76
N SER A 134 -6.71 -2.01 15.64
CA SER A 134 -6.26 -2.51 14.35
C SER A 134 -5.03 -1.77 13.84
N THR A 135 -4.93 -0.45 14.06
CA THR A 135 -3.75 0.34 13.73
C THR A 135 -2.49 -0.20 14.41
N LEU A 136 -2.56 -0.63 15.67
CA LEU A 136 -1.40 -1.23 16.36
C LEU A 136 -0.92 -2.52 15.69
N LYS A 137 -1.83 -3.34 15.18
CA LYS A 137 -1.49 -4.55 14.41
C LYS A 137 -0.90 -4.20 13.05
N LEU A 138 -1.40 -3.15 12.41
CA LEU A 138 -0.88 -2.70 11.12
C LEU A 138 0.51 -2.10 11.24
N ILE A 139 0.85 -1.43 12.36
CA ILE A 139 2.23 -1.02 12.65
C ILE A 139 3.15 -2.24 12.68
N ALA A 140 2.74 -3.34 13.32
CA ALA A 140 3.50 -4.57 13.32
C ALA A 140 3.66 -5.18 11.91
N ARG A 141 2.58 -5.21 11.13
CA ARG A 141 2.62 -5.70 9.74
C ARG A 141 3.60 -4.89 8.87
N ASP A 142 3.48 -3.57 8.88
CA ASP A 142 4.17 -2.70 7.92
C ASP A 142 5.59 -2.35 8.36
N TRP A 143 5.86 -2.29 9.66
CA TRP A 143 7.09 -1.69 10.19
C TRP A 143 7.79 -2.52 11.26
N SER A 144 7.53 -3.83 11.33
CA SER A 144 8.29 -4.73 12.19
C SER A 144 8.92 -5.89 11.43
N THR A 145 9.93 -6.52 12.04
CA THR A 145 10.55 -7.72 11.48
C THR A 145 9.57 -8.89 11.45
N GLU A 146 8.68 -8.99 12.42
CA GLU A 146 7.63 -10.02 12.48
C GLU A 146 6.64 -9.90 11.31
N GLY A 147 6.41 -8.69 10.81
CA GLY A 147 5.59 -8.43 9.62
C GLY A 147 6.27 -8.79 8.29
N ALA A 148 7.60 -9.06 8.28
CA ALA A 148 8.37 -9.22 7.05
C ALA A 148 7.85 -10.34 6.14
N LEU A 149 7.42 -11.48 6.71
CA LEU A 149 6.85 -12.57 5.91
C LEU A 149 5.53 -12.17 5.23
N GLU A 150 4.67 -11.41 5.92
CA GLU A 150 3.42 -10.95 5.29
C GLU A 150 3.72 -9.96 4.15
N ARG A 151 4.69 -9.07 4.35
CA ARG A 151 5.15 -8.13 3.31
C ARG A 151 5.78 -8.86 2.13
N GLU A 152 6.59 -9.89 2.38
CA GLU A 152 7.14 -10.75 1.32
C GLU A 152 6.02 -11.41 0.50
N GLN A 153 4.93 -11.84 1.15
CA GLN A 153 3.80 -12.45 0.46
C GLN A 153 2.96 -11.45 -0.35
N SER A 154 2.74 -10.23 0.17
CA SER A 154 1.82 -9.26 -0.44
C SER A 154 2.50 -8.16 -1.27
N TYR A 155 3.66 -7.66 -0.84
CA TYR A 155 4.33 -6.52 -1.49
C TYR A 155 5.30 -6.96 -2.56
N LYS A 156 6.09 -8.01 -2.30
CA LYS A 156 7.10 -8.47 -3.26
C LYS A 156 6.51 -8.80 -4.65
N PRO A 157 5.37 -9.50 -4.79
CA PRO A 157 4.81 -9.75 -6.13
C PRO A 157 4.47 -8.47 -6.89
N ILE A 158 4.00 -7.44 -6.19
CA ILE A 158 3.70 -6.12 -6.77
C ILE A 158 5.01 -5.44 -7.20
N ILE A 159 5.97 -5.34 -6.27
CA ILE A 159 7.26 -4.69 -6.50
C ILE A 159 8.01 -5.35 -7.66
N ASP A 160 8.12 -6.68 -7.66
CA ASP A 160 8.83 -7.42 -8.71
C ASP A 160 8.22 -7.17 -10.09
N SER A 161 6.89 -7.11 -10.21
CA SER A 161 6.22 -6.83 -11.49
C SER A 161 6.41 -5.39 -11.96
N ILE A 162 6.44 -4.42 -11.04
CA ILE A 162 6.75 -3.03 -11.37
C ILE A 162 8.20 -2.89 -11.82
N VAL A 163 9.14 -3.53 -11.12
CA VAL A 163 10.57 -3.52 -11.47
C VAL A 163 10.80 -4.18 -12.83
N GLU A 164 10.11 -5.27 -13.13
CA GLU A 164 10.25 -5.94 -14.42
C GLU A 164 9.69 -5.10 -15.57
N TYR A 165 8.56 -4.42 -15.36
CA TYR A 165 7.95 -3.56 -16.38
C TYR A 165 8.69 -2.23 -16.57
N TYR A 166 9.08 -1.58 -15.47
CA TYR A 166 9.81 -0.30 -15.45
C TYR A 166 11.26 -0.48 -14.98
N LYS A 167 12.00 -1.36 -15.65
CA LYS A 167 13.38 -1.66 -15.28
C LYS A 167 14.35 -0.50 -15.57
N PRO A 168 15.42 -0.33 -14.78
CA PRO A 168 16.35 0.81 -14.92
C PRO A 168 17.11 0.85 -16.25
N SER A 169 17.20 -0.27 -16.97
CA SER A 169 17.85 -0.32 -18.29
C SER A 169 17.06 0.41 -19.37
N ASP A 170 15.74 0.54 -19.18
CA ASP A 170 14.80 0.99 -20.20
C ASP A 170 14.15 2.32 -19.80
N PHE A 171 14.11 2.63 -18.49
CA PHE A 171 13.40 3.79 -17.95
C PHE A 171 14.27 4.57 -16.95
N GLU A 172 14.09 5.88 -16.98
CA GLU A 172 14.54 6.78 -15.90
C GLU A 172 13.54 6.70 -14.75
N LEU A 173 13.89 5.99 -13.67
CA LEU A 173 12.94 5.59 -12.63
C LEU A 173 12.25 6.77 -11.94
N LYS A 174 12.96 7.87 -11.73
CA LYS A 174 12.40 9.07 -11.07
C LYS A 174 11.25 9.71 -11.86
N GLU A 175 11.18 9.46 -13.17
CA GLU A 175 10.09 9.96 -14.04
C GLU A 175 8.88 9.01 -14.05
N ILE A 176 9.04 7.79 -13.52
CA ILE A 176 7.96 6.82 -13.40
C ILE A 176 7.16 7.13 -12.13
N LYS A 177 5.97 7.68 -12.33
CA LYS A 177 5.04 8.03 -11.27
C LYS A 177 4.17 6.85 -10.89
N ILE A 178 4.23 6.45 -9.62
CA ILE A 178 3.48 5.33 -9.06
C ILE A 178 2.53 5.83 -7.98
N LEU A 179 1.25 5.53 -8.13
CA LEU A 179 0.25 5.74 -7.09
C LEU A 179 -0.03 4.44 -6.33
N VAL A 180 -0.12 4.51 -5.01
CA VAL A 180 -0.51 3.40 -4.13
C VAL A 180 -1.78 3.79 -3.36
N PRO A 181 -2.99 3.49 -3.87
CA PRO A 181 -4.24 3.73 -3.17
C PRO A 181 -4.40 2.82 -1.94
N GLY A 182 -4.95 3.37 -0.85
CA GLY A 182 -5.07 2.64 0.42
C GLY A 182 -3.71 2.25 0.98
N ALA A 183 -2.79 3.22 1.04
CA ALA A 183 -1.39 2.98 1.41
C ALA A 183 -1.21 2.53 2.86
N GLY A 184 -2.23 2.64 3.72
CA GLY A 184 -2.15 2.27 5.12
C GLY A 184 -1.05 3.04 5.83
N LEU A 185 -0.03 2.34 6.32
CA LEU A 185 1.12 2.97 6.98
C LEU A 185 2.26 3.32 6.03
N GLY A 186 2.05 3.21 4.72
CA GLY A 186 2.93 3.71 3.67
C GLY A 186 4.13 2.82 3.36
N ARG A 187 4.22 1.60 3.91
CA ARG A 187 5.40 0.74 3.71
C ARG A 187 5.62 0.35 2.25
N LEU A 188 4.58 -0.06 1.52
CA LEU A 188 4.71 -0.41 0.09
C LEU A 188 5.17 0.79 -0.74
N THR A 189 4.59 1.96 -0.50
CA THR A 189 4.98 3.21 -1.15
C THR A 189 6.43 3.58 -0.85
N TYR A 190 6.86 3.42 0.40
CA TYR A 190 8.24 3.65 0.84
C TYR A 190 9.24 2.71 0.14
N GLU A 191 8.94 1.40 0.06
CA GLU A 191 9.79 0.42 -0.60
C GLU A 191 9.96 0.74 -2.11
N LEU A 192 8.87 1.10 -2.79
CA LEU A 192 8.92 1.52 -4.20
C LEU A 192 9.75 2.80 -4.39
N ALA A 193 9.58 3.80 -3.51
CA ALA A 193 10.38 5.02 -3.57
C ALA A 193 11.87 4.77 -3.27
N CYS A 194 12.18 3.80 -2.41
CA CYS A 194 13.57 3.37 -2.14
C CYS A 194 14.26 2.74 -3.36
N LEU A 195 13.48 2.17 -4.29
CA LEU A 195 14.00 1.68 -5.58
C LEU A 195 14.32 2.81 -6.56
N GLY A 196 13.84 4.03 -6.32
CA GLY A 196 14.11 5.22 -7.14
C GLY A 196 12.90 5.76 -7.90
N TYR A 197 11.72 5.14 -7.76
CA TYR A 197 10.48 5.59 -8.38
C TYR A 197 9.93 6.85 -7.71
N SER A 198 9.14 7.65 -8.44
CA SER A 198 8.36 8.75 -7.87
C SER A 198 7.04 8.19 -7.34
N CYS A 199 6.90 8.04 -6.03
CA CYS A 199 5.77 7.36 -5.43
C CYS A 199 4.90 8.29 -4.58
N GLU A 200 3.59 8.13 -4.74
CA GLU A 200 2.56 8.77 -3.95
C GLU A 200 1.69 7.68 -3.32
N GLY A 201 1.54 7.70 -2.00
CA GLY A 201 0.55 6.91 -1.29
C GLY A 201 -0.73 7.71 -1.11
N ASN A 202 -1.89 7.06 -1.11
CA ASN A 202 -3.16 7.69 -0.75
C ASN A 202 -3.78 6.97 0.44
N GLU A 203 -4.26 7.73 1.42
CA GLU A 203 -4.97 7.17 2.56
C GLU A 203 -6.08 8.12 3.04
N PHE A 204 -7.22 7.55 3.41
CA PHE A 204 -8.39 8.30 3.87
C PHE A 204 -8.55 8.20 5.39
N SER A 205 -8.14 7.09 6.01
CA SER A 205 -8.30 6.88 7.44
C SER A 205 -7.32 7.72 8.24
N TYR A 206 -7.86 8.63 9.04
CA TYR A 206 -7.08 9.43 9.99
C TYR A 206 -6.32 8.59 11.03
N PHE A 207 -6.80 7.39 11.35
CA PHE A 207 -6.03 6.45 12.19
C PHE A 207 -4.72 6.04 11.52
N MET A 208 -4.76 5.77 10.21
CA MET A 208 -3.57 5.40 9.44
C MET A 208 -2.68 6.60 9.17
N LEU A 209 -3.24 7.74 8.77
CA LEU A 209 -2.48 8.98 8.49
C LEU A 209 -1.68 9.47 9.70
N ILE A 210 -2.28 9.46 10.89
CA ILE A 210 -1.59 9.86 12.13
C ILE A 210 -0.44 8.88 12.44
N ALA A 211 -0.71 7.57 12.35
CA ALA A 211 0.30 6.55 12.64
C ALA A 211 1.42 6.49 11.58
N SER A 212 1.08 6.67 10.30
CA SER A 212 2.05 6.67 9.19
C SER A 212 2.97 7.88 9.31
N ASN A 213 2.43 9.06 9.60
CA ASN A 213 3.22 10.26 9.84
C ASN A 213 4.23 10.05 10.99
N PHE A 214 3.81 9.44 12.10
CA PHE A 214 4.72 9.12 13.19
C PHE A 214 5.88 8.22 12.73
N VAL A 215 5.57 7.13 12.03
CA VAL A 215 6.61 6.18 11.60
C VAL A 215 7.54 6.78 10.55
N LEU A 216 7.00 7.51 9.57
CA LEU A 216 7.74 8.05 8.44
C LEU A 216 8.57 9.27 8.82
N ASN A 217 8.06 10.13 9.71
CA ASN A 217 8.64 11.45 9.95
C ASN A 217 9.24 11.63 11.36
N LEU A 218 8.82 10.83 12.35
CA LEU A 218 9.20 11.04 13.76
C LEU A 218 10.04 9.91 14.36
N CYS A 219 10.02 8.72 13.77
CA CYS A 219 10.90 7.62 14.17
C CYS A 219 12.34 7.84 13.67
N ASP A 220 13.27 8.03 14.61
CA ASP A 220 14.68 8.37 14.39
C ASP A 220 15.67 7.20 14.59
N TYR A 221 15.22 6.07 15.14
CA TYR A 221 16.01 4.86 15.31
C TYR A 221 15.16 3.61 15.02
N GLU A 222 15.81 2.60 14.43
CA GLU A 222 15.22 1.27 14.25
C GLU A 222 14.91 0.64 15.60
N ASN A 223 13.80 -0.10 15.68
CA ASN A 223 13.41 -0.93 16.83
C ASN A 223 13.29 -0.16 18.17
N LYS A 224 13.15 1.17 18.09
CA LYS A 224 13.09 2.09 19.24
C LYS A 224 11.85 1.83 20.09
N TYR A 225 10.71 1.66 19.45
CA TYR A 225 9.42 1.51 20.12
C TYR A 225 9.04 0.04 20.25
N VAL A 226 8.28 -0.29 21.31
CA VAL A 226 7.83 -1.65 21.61
C VAL A 226 6.30 -1.64 21.75
N LEU A 227 5.63 -2.41 20.90
CA LEU A 227 4.18 -2.62 20.93
C LEU A 227 3.83 -4.06 21.30
N TYR A 228 2.60 -4.25 21.76
CA TYR A 228 2.02 -5.55 22.07
C TYR A 228 0.70 -5.68 21.28
N PRO A 229 0.77 -5.90 19.95
CA PRO A 229 -0.41 -5.83 19.06
C PRO A 229 -1.44 -6.95 19.31
N TRP A 230 -1.04 -8.01 20.02
CA TRP A 230 -1.87 -9.21 20.22
C TRP A 230 -2.65 -9.22 21.53
N VAL A 231 -2.49 -8.21 22.40
CA VAL A 231 -3.05 -8.20 23.77
C VAL A 231 -4.56 -8.31 23.82
N HIS A 232 -5.26 -7.84 22.79
CA HIS A 232 -6.72 -7.90 22.69
C HIS A 232 -7.25 -9.26 22.22
N GLN A 233 -6.37 -10.18 21.79
CA GLN A 233 -6.75 -11.53 21.40
C GLN A 233 -6.86 -12.40 22.66
N TYR A 234 -8.07 -12.57 23.19
CA TYR A 234 -8.33 -13.37 24.41
C TYR A 234 -8.64 -14.85 24.14
N VAL A 235 -8.72 -15.25 22.87
CA VAL A 235 -9.08 -16.61 22.42
C VAL A 235 -8.04 -17.12 21.43
N ASN A 236 -7.94 -18.43 21.27
CA ASN A 236 -6.97 -19.07 20.37
C ASN A 236 -5.50 -18.80 20.71
N ASN A 237 -5.17 -18.58 21.99
CA ASN A 237 -3.79 -18.48 22.44
C ASN A 237 -3.32 -19.85 22.94
N LEU A 238 -2.25 -20.37 22.34
CA LEU A 238 -1.64 -21.63 22.80
C LEU A 238 -0.89 -21.40 24.11
N ARG A 239 -0.16 -20.27 24.20
CA ARG A 239 0.61 -19.89 25.39
C ARG A 239 0.26 -18.46 25.81
N ARG A 240 0.47 -18.19 27.10
CA ARG A 240 0.32 -16.84 27.67
C ARG A 240 1.25 -15.83 27.00
N GLU A 241 2.50 -16.23 26.77
CA GLU A 241 3.52 -15.43 26.11
C GLU A 241 3.13 -14.98 24.70
N ASP A 242 2.33 -15.76 23.98
CA ASP A 242 1.87 -15.43 22.62
C ASP A 242 0.94 -14.21 22.59
N GLN A 243 0.10 -14.03 23.63
CA GLN A 243 -0.81 -12.88 23.72
C GLN A 243 -0.07 -11.57 24.03
N VAL A 244 1.01 -11.67 24.79
CA VAL A 244 1.82 -10.53 25.25
C VAL A 244 3.17 -10.48 24.52
N ALA A 245 3.27 -11.10 23.36
CA ALA A 245 4.47 -11.05 22.55
C ALA A 245 4.73 -9.60 22.10
N ALA A 246 5.93 -9.13 22.39
CA ALA A 246 6.38 -7.79 22.04
C ALA A 246 6.80 -7.74 20.57
N VAL A 247 6.52 -6.62 19.91
CA VAL A 247 6.94 -6.28 18.55
C VAL A 247 7.70 -4.96 18.59
N ARG A 248 8.85 -4.89 17.93
CA ARG A 248 9.66 -3.67 17.85
C ARG A 248 9.48 -2.99 16.49
N PHE A 249 9.46 -1.66 16.48
CA PHE A 249 9.33 -0.88 15.25
C PHE A 249 10.01 0.50 15.37
N PRO A 250 10.32 1.16 14.24
CA PRO A 250 10.29 0.59 12.90
C PRO A 250 11.49 -0.35 12.65
N ASP A 251 11.32 -1.42 11.87
CA ASP A 251 12.41 -2.35 11.50
C ASP A 251 13.41 -1.73 10.52
N VAL A 252 12.96 -0.74 9.75
CA VAL A 252 13.80 0.17 8.95
C VAL A 252 13.38 1.59 9.28
N CYS A 253 14.32 2.46 9.65
CA CYS A 253 14.03 3.86 9.98
C CYS A 253 14.00 4.72 8.69
N PRO A 254 12.85 5.31 8.30
CA PRO A 254 12.74 6.10 7.08
C PRO A 254 13.60 7.37 7.08
N LEU A 255 13.78 8.02 8.24
CA LEU A 255 14.64 9.19 8.37
C LEU A 255 16.13 8.89 8.13
N LYS A 256 16.58 7.68 8.49
CA LYS A 256 17.96 7.22 8.27
C LYS A 256 18.18 6.59 6.91
N ASN A 257 17.10 6.08 6.32
CA ASN A 257 17.09 5.43 5.02
C ASN A 257 16.07 6.16 4.13
N PRO A 258 16.31 7.45 3.78
CA PRO A 258 15.38 8.21 2.97
C PRO A 258 15.24 7.57 1.58
N PRO A 259 14.04 7.59 0.98
CA PRO A 259 13.83 7.10 -0.37
C PRO A 259 14.76 7.77 -1.40
N LYS A 260 15.12 7.01 -2.44
CA LYS A 260 15.95 7.52 -3.54
C LYS A 260 15.13 8.35 -4.53
N GLY A 261 13.87 7.98 -4.73
CA GLY A 261 12.91 8.71 -5.53
C GLY A 261 12.01 9.61 -4.68
N HIS A 262 11.07 10.30 -5.33
CA HIS A 262 10.07 11.11 -4.65
C HIS A 262 9.14 10.24 -3.80
N PHE A 263 8.77 10.71 -2.62
CA PHE A 263 7.88 10.00 -1.71
C PHE A 263 6.94 10.98 -1.01
N GLU A 264 5.63 10.76 -1.16
CA GLU A 264 4.61 11.54 -0.46
C GLU A 264 3.38 10.68 -0.12
N ILE A 265 2.55 11.17 0.81
CA ILE A 265 1.26 10.57 1.14
C ILE A 265 0.18 11.67 1.05
N ALA A 266 -0.81 11.46 0.20
CA ALA A 266 -1.99 12.31 0.08
C ALA A 266 -3.13 11.81 0.98
N ALA A 267 -3.66 12.70 1.81
CA ALA A 267 -4.83 12.44 2.63
C ALA A 267 -6.12 12.68 1.83
N GLY A 268 -7.07 11.74 1.90
CA GLY A 268 -8.41 11.91 1.32
C GLY A 268 -8.92 10.69 0.57
N ASP A 269 -10.19 10.76 0.17
CA ASP A 269 -10.85 9.69 -0.59
C ASP A 269 -10.25 9.55 -1.99
N PHE A 270 -9.92 8.32 -2.39
CA PHE A 270 -9.29 8.01 -3.69
C PHE A 270 -10.08 8.57 -4.88
N LEU A 271 -11.40 8.45 -4.89
CA LEU A 271 -12.23 8.93 -5.99
C LEU A 271 -12.33 10.45 -6.03
N GLU A 272 -12.21 11.10 -4.87
CA GLU A 272 -12.26 12.56 -4.77
C GLU A 272 -10.94 13.25 -5.09
N VAL A 273 -9.82 12.64 -4.69
CA VAL A 273 -8.46 13.18 -4.91
C VAL A 273 -8.01 12.98 -6.36
N TYR A 274 -8.19 11.79 -6.94
CA TYR A 274 -7.55 11.44 -8.21
C TYR A 274 -8.47 11.64 -9.42
N LYS A 275 -8.53 12.88 -9.90
CA LYS A 275 -9.39 13.27 -11.03
C LYS A 275 -8.64 13.54 -12.34
N THR A 276 -7.33 13.80 -12.29
CA THR A 276 -6.53 14.21 -13.45
C THR A 276 -6.20 13.01 -14.35
N PRO A 277 -6.66 12.99 -15.62
CA PRO A 277 -6.34 11.90 -16.53
C PRO A 277 -4.86 11.84 -16.88
N ASN A 278 -4.34 10.64 -17.14
CA ASN A 278 -2.99 10.39 -17.65
C ASN A 278 -1.88 11.03 -16.79
N ALA A 279 -1.99 10.91 -15.46
CA ALA A 279 -1.06 11.47 -14.49
C ALA A 279 -0.03 10.45 -13.97
N TYR A 280 -0.36 9.16 -13.96
CA TYR A 280 0.50 8.11 -13.37
C TYR A 280 0.91 7.07 -14.40
N ASN A 281 2.14 6.58 -14.27
CA ASN A 281 2.65 5.44 -15.05
C ASN A 281 2.14 4.12 -14.47
N CYS A 282 2.07 4.01 -13.15
CA CYS A 282 1.63 2.81 -12.46
C CYS A 282 0.61 3.15 -11.36
N VAL A 283 -0.38 2.28 -11.19
CA VAL A 283 -1.20 2.22 -9.97
C VAL A 283 -0.99 0.85 -9.33
N ALA A 284 -0.66 0.81 -8.05
CA ALA A 284 -0.40 -0.41 -7.29
C ALA A 284 -1.43 -0.55 -6.16
N THR A 285 -2.33 -1.53 -6.25
CA THR A 285 -3.35 -1.78 -5.23
C THR A 285 -3.03 -3.04 -4.44
N CYS A 286 -2.98 -2.94 -3.11
CA CYS A 286 -2.70 -4.06 -2.21
C CYS A 286 -3.78 -4.13 -1.13
N PHE A 287 -4.67 -5.14 -1.15
CA PHE A 287 -5.81 -5.24 -0.22
C PHE A 287 -6.68 -3.96 -0.20
N PHE A 288 -7.00 -3.44 -1.39
CA PHE A 288 -7.66 -2.13 -1.54
C PHE A 288 -8.99 -2.20 -2.30
N ILE A 289 -9.05 -2.87 -3.45
CA ILE A 289 -10.20 -2.74 -4.35
C ILE A 289 -11.54 -3.22 -3.76
N ASP A 290 -11.48 -4.08 -2.75
CA ASP A 290 -12.62 -4.61 -2.01
C ASP A 290 -13.10 -3.68 -0.89
N CYS A 291 -12.46 -2.51 -0.70
CA CYS A 291 -12.99 -1.46 0.17
C CYS A 291 -13.97 -0.51 -0.54
N ALA A 292 -14.23 -0.69 -1.84
CA ALA A 292 -15.16 0.16 -2.58
C ALA A 292 -16.62 -0.20 -2.31
N ASN A 293 -17.51 0.80 -2.22
CA ASN A 293 -18.96 0.57 -2.36
C ASN A 293 -19.31 0.08 -3.77
N ASN A 294 -18.63 0.63 -4.78
CA ASN A 294 -18.75 0.26 -6.18
C ASN A 294 -17.35 0.13 -6.80
N VAL A 295 -16.86 -1.11 -6.93
CA VAL A 295 -15.52 -1.38 -7.48
C VAL A 295 -15.34 -0.91 -8.93
N ILE A 296 -16.43 -0.75 -9.69
CA ILE A 296 -16.36 -0.22 -11.06
C ILE A 296 -15.85 1.23 -11.05
N ASP A 297 -16.21 2.02 -10.03
CA ASP A 297 -15.74 3.41 -9.92
C ASP A 297 -14.24 3.46 -9.64
N PHE A 298 -13.73 2.53 -8.84
CA PHE A 298 -12.28 2.37 -8.64
C PHE A 298 -11.59 2.03 -9.97
N ILE A 299 -12.06 0.99 -10.68
CA ILE A 299 -11.45 0.54 -11.94
C ILE A 299 -11.47 1.66 -13.00
N ARG A 300 -12.58 2.40 -13.12
CA ARG A 300 -12.68 3.55 -14.03
C ARG A 300 -11.72 4.68 -13.67
N THR A 301 -11.59 4.99 -12.39
CA THR A 301 -10.65 6.02 -11.92
C THR A 301 -9.22 5.60 -12.20
N ILE A 302 -8.82 4.36 -11.88
CA ILE A 302 -7.50 3.81 -12.19
C ILE A 302 -7.23 3.93 -13.71
N TYR A 303 -8.17 3.51 -14.56
CA TYR A 303 -8.01 3.63 -16.01
C TYR A 303 -7.85 5.08 -16.47
N LYS A 304 -8.65 5.99 -15.91
CA LYS A 304 -8.63 7.43 -16.26
C LYS A 304 -7.26 8.03 -15.94
N ILE A 305 -6.73 7.79 -14.75
CA ILE A 305 -5.51 8.45 -14.25
C ILE A 305 -4.22 7.83 -14.80
N LEU A 306 -4.25 6.59 -15.29
CA LEU A 306 -3.10 5.99 -15.95
C LEU A 306 -2.79 6.66 -17.29
N VAL A 307 -1.52 6.86 -17.61
CA VAL A 307 -1.07 7.24 -18.96
C VAL A 307 -1.32 6.09 -19.95
N PRO A 308 -1.46 6.36 -21.26
CA PRO A 308 -1.39 5.31 -22.28
C PRO A 308 -0.10 4.49 -22.13
N GLY A 309 -0.20 3.16 -22.17
CA GLY A 309 0.91 2.24 -21.89
C GLY A 309 1.20 2.02 -20.40
N GLY A 310 0.55 2.76 -19.49
CA GLY A 310 0.66 2.59 -18.04
C GLY A 310 0.02 1.29 -17.54
N ILE A 311 0.45 0.83 -16.37
CA ILE A 311 0.00 -0.43 -15.78
C ILE A 311 -0.73 -0.27 -14.45
N TRP A 312 -1.64 -1.18 -14.19
CA TRP A 312 -2.25 -1.40 -12.89
C TRP A 312 -1.82 -2.76 -12.38
N VAL A 313 -1.15 -2.80 -11.23
CA VAL A 313 -0.75 -4.03 -10.54
C VAL A 313 -1.61 -4.18 -9.29
N ASN A 314 -2.30 -5.32 -9.16
CA ASN A 314 -3.14 -5.60 -8.00
C ASN A 314 -2.70 -6.87 -7.28
N LEU A 315 -2.79 -6.86 -5.95
CA LEU A 315 -2.80 -8.06 -5.13
C LEU A 315 -3.81 -7.91 -3.98
N GLY A 316 -4.77 -8.83 -3.88
CA GLY A 316 -5.70 -8.82 -2.76
C GLY A 316 -6.80 -9.88 -2.84
N PRO A 317 -7.55 -10.09 -1.74
CA PRO A 317 -8.79 -10.85 -1.77
C PRO A 317 -9.95 -10.02 -2.37
N LEU A 318 -11.16 -10.58 -2.31
CA LEU A 318 -12.42 -9.89 -2.57
C LEU A 318 -13.31 -9.96 -1.31
N LEU A 319 -12.84 -9.35 -0.22
CA LEU A 319 -13.60 -9.25 1.04
C LEU A 319 -14.31 -7.90 1.08
N TYR A 320 -15.42 -7.79 0.34
CA TYR A 320 -16.14 -6.52 0.16
C TYR A 320 -16.54 -5.90 1.50
N HIS A 321 -15.92 -4.76 1.82
CA HIS A 321 -15.97 -4.17 3.17
C HIS A 321 -17.39 -3.83 3.64
N TYR A 322 -18.25 -3.44 2.70
CA TYR A 322 -19.60 -2.96 2.98
C TYR A 322 -20.69 -4.04 2.82
N SER A 323 -20.33 -5.30 2.49
CA SER A 323 -21.31 -6.37 2.20
C SER A 323 -22.28 -6.63 3.34
N ASP A 324 -21.79 -6.56 4.59
CA ASP A 324 -22.56 -6.83 5.81
C ASP A 324 -22.80 -5.57 6.66
N VAL A 325 -22.54 -4.38 6.10
CA VAL A 325 -22.68 -3.11 6.83
C VAL A 325 -24.09 -2.53 6.61
N SER A 326 -24.92 -2.60 7.65
CA SER A 326 -26.29 -2.09 7.61
C SER A 326 -26.33 -0.60 7.21
N GLY A 327 -27.14 -0.27 6.20
CA GLY A 327 -27.34 1.09 5.71
C GLY A 327 -26.29 1.58 4.70
N GLN A 328 -25.34 0.74 4.29
CA GLN A 328 -24.37 1.04 3.23
C GLN A 328 -24.74 0.30 1.94
N ASN A 329 -24.50 0.94 0.80
CA ASN A 329 -24.60 0.27 -0.50
C ASN A 329 -23.31 -0.48 -0.79
N SER A 330 -23.42 -1.68 -1.33
CA SER A 330 -22.28 -2.53 -1.70
C SER A 330 -22.65 -3.36 -2.92
N ILE A 331 -21.69 -3.61 -3.80
CA ILE A 331 -21.79 -4.57 -4.89
C ILE A 331 -20.60 -5.52 -4.85
N GLU A 332 -20.84 -6.82 -4.98
CA GLU A 332 -19.84 -7.87 -4.75
C GLU A 332 -19.53 -8.71 -6.01
N PRO A 333 -18.96 -8.12 -7.08
CA PRO A 333 -18.62 -8.89 -8.28
C PRO A 333 -17.57 -9.96 -7.98
N THR A 334 -17.71 -11.10 -8.64
CA THR A 334 -16.72 -12.19 -8.58
C THR A 334 -15.46 -11.83 -9.38
N PHE A 335 -14.43 -12.67 -9.31
CA PHE A 335 -13.24 -12.46 -10.15
C PHE A 335 -13.56 -12.56 -11.66
N GLU A 336 -14.52 -13.42 -12.06
CA GLU A 336 -14.97 -13.50 -13.45
C GLU A 336 -15.61 -12.19 -13.90
N ASP A 337 -16.49 -11.63 -13.07
CA ASP A 337 -17.11 -10.33 -13.33
C ASP A 337 -16.07 -9.21 -13.40
N LEU A 338 -15.06 -9.22 -12.51
CA LEU A 338 -13.98 -8.24 -12.52
C LEU A 338 -13.17 -8.31 -13.82
N CYS A 339 -12.86 -9.50 -14.35
CA CYS A 339 -12.21 -9.63 -15.66
C CYS A 339 -13.03 -8.94 -16.76
N ILE A 340 -14.34 -9.21 -16.81
CA ILE A 340 -15.24 -8.58 -17.79
C ILE A 340 -15.27 -7.06 -17.60
N ILE A 341 -15.37 -6.58 -16.36
CA ILE A 341 -15.38 -5.14 -16.05
C ILE A 341 -14.08 -4.47 -16.50
N MET A 342 -12.92 -5.07 -16.19
CA MET A 342 -11.60 -4.54 -16.56
C MET A 342 -11.47 -4.39 -18.08
N GLU A 343 -11.82 -5.44 -18.83
CA GLU A 343 -11.80 -5.42 -20.30
C GLU A 343 -12.81 -4.43 -20.87
N SER A 344 -14.01 -4.35 -20.28
CA SER A 344 -15.07 -3.42 -20.70
C SER A 344 -14.70 -1.96 -20.45
N VAL A 345 -13.91 -1.67 -19.41
CA VAL A 345 -13.35 -0.33 -19.16
C VAL A 345 -12.22 0.00 -20.15
N GLY A 346 -11.54 -1.02 -20.68
CA GLY A 346 -10.54 -0.90 -21.74
C GLY A 346 -9.14 -1.38 -21.35
N PHE A 347 -8.97 -2.04 -20.21
CA PHE A 347 -7.69 -2.66 -19.86
C PHE A 347 -7.41 -3.90 -20.71
N VAL A 348 -6.12 -4.14 -20.97
CA VAL A 348 -5.62 -5.45 -21.39
C VAL A 348 -5.06 -6.16 -20.16
N ILE A 349 -5.55 -7.36 -19.87
CA ILE A 349 -4.99 -8.19 -18.80
C ILE A 349 -3.73 -8.87 -19.34
N GLU A 350 -2.55 -8.40 -18.92
CA GLU A 350 -1.26 -8.95 -19.36
C GLU A 350 -0.94 -10.26 -18.63
N THR A 351 -1.29 -10.33 -17.35
CA THR A 351 -1.09 -11.54 -16.54
C THR A 351 -2.10 -11.56 -15.41
N SER A 352 -2.62 -12.74 -15.10
CA SER A 352 -3.43 -12.97 -13.89
C SER A 352 -3.04 -14.29 -13.23
N ARG A 353 -3.07 -14.30 -11.89
CA ARG A 353 -2.76 -15.46 -11.05
C ARG A 353 -3.73 -15.51 -9.88
N THR A 354 -4.26 -16.69 -9.59
CA THR A 354 -5.12 -16.93 -8.42
C THR A 354 -4.38 -17.80 -7.41
N GLY A 355 -4.90 -17.87 -6.18
CA GLY A 355 -4.34 -18.76 -5.16
C GLY A 355 -3.06 -18.26 -4.50
N ILE A 356 -2.72 -16.96 -4.62
CA ILE A 356 -1.56 -16.40 -3.92
C ILE A 356 -1.88 -16.33 -2.43
N ARG A 357 -1.20 -17.17 -1.66
CA ARG A 357 -1.40 -17.31 -0.23
C ARG A 357 -0.85 -16.08 0.50
N THR A 358 -1.74 -15.29 1.09
CA THR A 358 -1.37 -14.10 1.84
C THR A 358 -2.06 -14.03 3.19
N LYS A 359 -1.35 -13.43 4.14
CA LYS A 359 -1.83 -13.14 5.49
C LYS A 359 -2.06 -11.64 5.65
N TYR A 360 -2.87 -11.29 6.67
CA TYR A 360 -3.15 -9.89 6.97
C TYR A 360 -3.24 -9.65 8.48
N ALA A 361 -2.21 -9.01 9.03
CA ALA A 361 -2.14 -8.43 10.37
C ALA A 361 -2.66 -9.35 11.50
N GLN A 362 -2.32 -10.64 11.42
CA GLN A 362 -2.77 -11.65 12.38
C GLN A 362 -1.65 -12.08 13.32
N ASN A 363 -2.01 -12.55 14.52
CA ASN A 363 -1.02 -13.10 15.44
C ASN A 363 -0.45 -14.41 14.86
N PRO A 364 0.86 -14.49 14.56
CA PRO A 364 1.47 -15.69 13.96
C PRO A 364 1.43 -16.92 14.88
N SER A 365 1.31 -16.71 16.21
CA SER A 365 1.21 -17.77 17.22
C SER A 365 -0.24 -18.16 17.56
N SER A 366 -1.24 -17.54 16.93
CA SER A 366 -2.65 -17.89 17.15
C SER A 366 -2.95 -19.33 16.69
N MET A 367 -3.69 -20.08 17.51
CA MET A 367 -4.22 -21.40 17.14
C MET A 367 -5.19 -21.33 15.96
N LYS A 368 -5.83 -20.17 15.74
CA LYS A 368 -6.65 -19.88 14.56
C LYS A 368 -5.86 -18.98 13.64
N GLN A 369 -5.49 -19.50 12.47
CA GLN A 369 -4.89 -18.74 11.38
C GLN A 369 -5.92 -18.57 10.27
N SER A 370 -5.97 -17.37 9.69
CA SER A 370 -6.74 -17.08 8.48
C SER A 370 -5.76 -16.77 7.35
N GLU A 371 -6.08 -17.18 6.14
CA GLU A 371 -5.25 -16.88 4.97
C GLU A 371 -6.15 -16.62 3.79
N TYR A 372 -5.76 -15.67 2.96
CA TYR A 372 -6.42 -15.38 1.70
C TYR A 372 -5.73 -16.15 0.58
N GLN A 373 -6.54 -16.69 -0.32
CA GLN A 373 -6.10 -17.06 -1.65
C GLN A 373 -6.30 -15.84 -2.54
N SER A 374 -5.37 -14.90 -2.43
CA SER A 374 -5.45 -13.62 -3.14
C SER A 374 -5.34 -13.80 -4.64
N LEU A 375 -5.94 -12.84 -5.32
CA LEU A 375 -5.86 -12.64 -6.75
C LEU A 375 -4.74 -11.64 -7.02
N PHE A 376 -4.00 -11.90 -8.08
CA PHE A 376 -2.96 -11.02 -8.58
C PHE A 376 -3.14 -10.81 -10.06
N TRP A 377 -2.93 -9.58 -10.52
CA TRP A 377 -2.87 -9.28 -11.95
C TRP A 377 -2.01 -8.06 -12.26
N VAL A 378 -1.60 -8.02 -13.53
CA VAL A 378 -1.06 -6.82 -14.18
C VAL A 378 -1.98 -6.52 -15.37
N CYS A 379 -2.58 -5.34 -15.35
CA CYS A 379 -3.39 -4.81 -16.43
C CYS A 379 -2.69 -3.63 -17.07
N ARG A 380 -2.77 -3.47 -18.39
CA ARG A 380 -2.19 -2.33 -19.11
C ARG A 380 -3.30 -1.50 -19.75
N LYS A 381 -3.19 -0.18 -19.66
CA LYS A 381 -3.97 0.75 -20.48
C LYS A 381 -3.36 0.81 -21.88
N PRO A 382 -4.08 0.46 -22.95
CA PRO A 382 -3.55 0.48 -24.31
C PRO A 382 -2.93 1.83 -24.69
N ASP A 383 -1.80 1.81 -25.40
CA ASP A 383 -1.32 2.98 -26.13
C ASP A 383 -1.89 2.95 -27.55
N THR A 384 -2.95 3.74 -27.75
CA THR A 384 -3.64 3.82 -29.04
C THR A 384 -2.75 4.38 -30.15
N PHE A 385 -1.69 5.13 -29.84
CA PHE A 385 -0.76 5.66 -30.83
C PHE A 385 0.27 4.60 -31.26
N GLU A 386 0.81 3.81 -30.34
CA GLU A 386 1.72 2.71 -30.69
C GLU A 386 1.00 1.58 -31.43
N GLU A 387 -0.23 1.24 -31.02
CA GLU A 387 -1.01 0.22 -31.72
C GLU A 387 -1.39 0.64 -33.15
N GLN A 388 -1.67 1.92 -33.38
CA GLN A 388 -1.89 2.45 -34.73
C GLN A 388 -0.60 2.50 -35.55
N ARG A 389 0.56 2.76 -34.94
CA ARG A 389 1.86 2.76 -35.61
C ARG A 389 2.31 1.32 -35.95
N GLY A 390 2.02 0.36 -35.08
CA GLY A 390 2.18 -1.07 -35.32
C GLY A 390 1.27 -1.60 -36.42
N LYS A 391 -0.02 -1.23 -36.41
CA LYS A 391 -0.98 -1.56 -37.48
C LYS A 391 -0.61 -0.90 -38.82
N ARG A 392 -0.13 0.36 -38.84
CA ARG A 392 0.38 1.03 -40.06
C ARG A 392 1.69 0.43 -40.58
N LYS A 393 2.54 -0.11 -39.70
CA LYS A 393 3.74 -0.87 -40.11
C LYS A 393 3.39 -2.26 -40.63
N ALA A 394 2.43 -2.95 -40.01
CA ALA A 394 1.95 -4.27 -40.44
C ALA A 394 1.09 -4.20 -41.72
N SER A 395 0.40 -3.09 -41.99
CA SER A 395 -0.35 -2.86 -43.22
C SER A 395 0.50 -2.38 -44.41
N ARG A 396 1.83 -2.34 -44.26
CA ARG A 396 2.74 -2.24 -45.41
C ARG A 396 3.13 -3.66 -45.82
N GLU A 397 2.24 -4.29 -46.57
CA GLU A 397 2.53 -5.52 -47.33
C GLU A 397 3.64 -5.28 -48.38
N PRO A 398 4.31 -6.34 -48.85
CA PRO A 398 5.70 -6.30 -49.31
C PRO A 398 5.86 -5.58 -50.65
N HIS A 399 7.01 -4.89 -50.78
CA HIS A 399 7.57 -4.58 -52.10
C HIS A 399 7.85 -5.90 -52.79
N ASP A 400 6.98 -6.31 -53.70
CA ASP A 400 7.31 -6.78 -55.04
C ASP A 400 6.03 -7.22 -55.75
N LEU A 401 5.75 -6.54 -56.87
CA LEU A 401 5.08 -7.00 -58.09
C LEU A 401 4.71 -5.76 -58.92
N ILE A 402 5.73 -5.14 -59.53
CA ILE A 402 5.51 -4.32 -60.72
C ILE A 402 5.79 -5.22 -61.92
N VAL A 403 4.71 -5.58 -62.61
CA VAL A 403 4.71 -6.12 -63.97
C VAL A 403 5.37 -5.09 -64.89
N ARG A 404 6.38 -5.50 -65.65
CA ARG A 404 6.85 -4.76 -66.84
C ARG A 404 6.80 -5.72 -68.02
N GLU A 405 5.96 -5.38 -68.99
CA GLU A 405 5.99 -5.93 -70.35
C GLU A 405 7.09 -5.24 -71.15
N ASP A 406 7.94 -6.07 -71.76
CA ASP A 406 8.71 -6.00 -73.01
C ASP A 406 9.15 -4.66 -73.62
N SER A 407 10.47 -4.56 -73.88
CA SER A 407 11.02 -4.19 -75.20
C SER A 407 12.45 -4.72 -75.32
N GLU A 408 12.71 -5.41 -76.42
CA GLU A 408 14.01 -5.90 -76.90
C GLU A 408 14.93 -4.73 -77.33
N GLU A 409 16.25 -4.86 -77.14
CA GLU A 409 17.27 -4.58 -78.16
C GLU A 409 18.69 -4.98 -77.66
N GLU A 410 19.52 -5.36 -78.63
CA GLU A 410 20.70 -6.24 -78.57
C GLU A 410 22.06 -5.54 -78.28
N GLU A 411 23.10 -6.39 -78.11
CA GLU A 411 24.56 -6.17 -78.32
C GLU A 411 25.31 -5.19 -77.37
N GLU A 412 26.57 -5.37 -76.92
CA GLU A 412 27.66 -6.30 -77.22
C GLU A 412 28.79 -6.18 -76.14
N GLN A 413 29.65 -7.21 -76.02
CA GLN A 413 31.07 -7.22 -75.57
C GLN A 413 31.48 -7.20 -74.06
N GLN A 414 32.11 -8.32 -73.64
CA GLN A 414 33.09 -8.53 -72.55
C GLN A 414 34.54 -8.15 -73.04
N PRO A 415 35.68 -8.35 -72.30
CA PRO A 415 35.93 -8.84 -70.91
C PRO A 415 37.04 -8.06 -70.12
N GLU A 416 37.31 -8.43 -68.86
CA GLU A 416 38.65 -8.79 -68.30
C GLU A 416 38.56 -9.08 -66.78
N ARG A 417 38.73 -10.35 -66.36
CA ARG A 417 39.95 -10.97 -65.75
C ARG A 417 40.47 -10.33 -64.45
N ASN A 418 40.35 -11.05 -63.33
CA ASN A 418 41.50 -11.75 -62.72
C ASN A 418 41.09 -12.66 -61.55
N GLU A 419 41.48 -13.94 -61.70
CA GLU A 419 41.63 -14.94 -60.65
C GLU A 419 42.96 -14.75 -59.91
N MET A 420 43.02 -15.13 -58.63
CA MET A 420 43.99 -16.07 -58.02
C MET A 420 43.86 -16.02 -56.48
N GLU A 421 43.34 -17.09 -55.86
CA GLU A 421 44.08 -18.23 -55.27
C GLU A 421 44.55 -17.95 -53.83
N GLN A 422 43.93 -18.57 -52.81
CA GLN A 422 44.23 -19.90 -52.22
C GLN A 422 45.50 -19.95 -51.33
N LYS A 423 45.29 -20.30 -50.05
CA LYS A 423 45.86 -21.46 -49.30
C LYS A 423 45.72 -21.26 -47.79
N GLN A 424 44.98 -22.13 -47.08
CA GLN A 424 45.46 -23.33 -46.32
C GLN A 424 46.31 -22.95 -45.08
N GLN A 425 46.25 -23.56 -43.89
CA GLN A 425 45.57 -24.72 -43.31
C GLN A 425 45.95 -24.85 -41.80
N LEU A 426 45.13 -25.58 -41.03
CA LEU A 426 45.48 -26.52 -39.93
C LEU A 426 46.10 -26.05 -38.57
N LYS A 427 45.24 -26.07 -37.52
CA LYS A 427 45.26 -26.83 -36.19
C LYS A 427 46.48 -27.72 -35.82
N PRO A 428 46.60 -28.32 -34.58
CA PRO A 428 46.03 -28.10 -33.22
C PRO A 428 47.00 -28.40 -32.00
N LEU A 429 46.44 -28.60 -30.78
CA LEU A 429 46.93 -29.29 -29.54
C LEU A 429 47.75 -28.45 -28.53
N ALA A 430 47.79 -28.70 -27.21
CA ALA A 430 47.00 -29.41 -26.20
C ALA A 430 47.69 -29.22 -24.83
N ASN A 431 46.94 -29.42 -23.74
CA ASN A 431 47.33 -29.88 -22.38
C ASN A 431 48.15 -28.98 -21.43
N GLY A 432 47.71 -29.02 -20.17
CA GLY A 432 48.47 -28.61 -18.98
C GLY A 432 47.60 -28.46 -17.73
N ASP A 433 47.35 -29.58 -17.04
CA ASP A 433 46.94 -29.67 -15.63
C ASP A 433 47.86 -28.80 -14.72
N THR A 434 47.60 -28.42 -13.46
CA THR A 434 47.19 -29.23 -12.29
C THR A 434 46.90 -28.31 -11.07
N GLU A 435 45.93 -28.72 -10.25
CA GLU A 435 45.83 -28.74 -8.77
C GLU A 435 46.45 -27.63 -7.87
N MET A 436 45.69 -26.95 -6.98
CA MET A 436 45.06 -27.37 -5.71
C MET A 436 45.96 -27.15 -4.46
N LYS A 437 45.45 -26.41 -3.45
CA LYS A 437 45.73 -26.48 -1.99
C LYS A 437 44.92 -25.38 -1.28
N ALA A 438 43.82 -25.65 -0.58
CA ALA A 438 43.66 -26.33 0.72
C ALA A 438 44.35 -25.61 1.90
N GLN A 439 43.49 -24.94 2.70
CA GLN A 439 43.58 -24.66 4.15
C GLN A 439 43.93 -25.94 4.97
N PRO A 440 44.40 -25.88 6.24
CA PRO A 440 43.71 -25.18 7.35
C PRO A 440 44.56 -24.64 8.54
N THR A 441 43.93 -23.75 9.33
CA THR A 441 43.67 -23.88 10.78
C THR A 441 42.57 -22.91 11.18
#